data_AF-A0A382UR25-F1
#
_entry.id   AF-A0A382UR25-F1
#
_cell.length_a   1.000
_cell.length_b   1.000
_cell.length_c   1.000
_cell.angle_alpha   90.00
_cell.angle_beta   90.00
_cell.angle_gamma   90.00
#
_symmetry.space_group_name_H-M   'P 1'
#
loop_
_entity.id
_entity.type
_entity.pdbx_description
1 polymer ?
#
loop_
_entity_poly.entity_id
_entity_poly.type
_entity_poly.pdbx_seq_one_letter_code
_entity_poly.pdbx_strand_id
1 'polypeptide(L)'
;MGLAVGRFFLNTEDLHYGYWPDNEKPTVQNFAWAQENHSKLIMDNIPVGTKNILDVGSGSGNLALKLSNAGYGVDCVIPSKYLA
;
A
#
# COMPACT_ATOMS: atom_id res chain seq x y z
N MET A 1 11.71 -2.47 12.34
CA MET A 1 10.99 -2.34 13.64
C MET A 1 9.56 -1.85 13.46
N GLY A 2 9.31 -0.70 12.82
CA GLY A 2 7.94 -0.17 12.62
C GLY A 2 6.96 -1.17 11.98
N LEU A 3 7.36 -1.88 10.90
CA LEU A 3 6.51 -2.88 10.23
C LEU A 3 6.15 -4.04 11.16
N ALA A 4 7.12 -4.53 11.94
CA ALA A 4 6.89 -5.63 12.89
C ALA A 4 5.92 -5.21 14.01
N VAL A 5 6.02 -3.97 14.49
CA VAL A 5 5.10 -3.40 15.49
C VAL A 5 3.70 -3.20 14.88
N GLY A 6 3.60 -2.66 13.67
CA GLY A 6 2.33 -2.48 12.95
C GLY A 6 1.61 -3.81 12.69
N ARG A 7 2.32 -4.82 12.18
CA ARG A 7 1.77 -6.18 12.00
C ARG A 7 1.27 -6.77 13.31
N PHE A 8 2.07 -6.67 14.37
CA PHE A 8 1.75 -7.33 15.64
C PHE A 8 0.61 -6.65 16.42
N PHE A 9 0.56 -5.32 16.43
CA PHE A 9 -0.41 -4.58 17.25
C PHE A 9 -1.63 -4.06 16.49
N LEU A 10 -1.50 -3.83 15.17
CA LEU A 10 -2.52 -3.19 14.35
C LEU A 10 -3.03 -4.09 13.22
N ASN A 11 -2.50 -5.32 13.10
CA ASN A 11 -2.81 -6.27 12.04
C ASN A 11 -2.72 -5.66 10.63
N THR A 12 -1.71 -4.81 10.42
CA THR A 12 -1.47 -4.16 9.14
C THR A 12 -0.16 -4.62 8.51
N GLU A 13 -0.23 -4.83 7.20
CA GLU A 13 0.91 -5.14 6.34
C GLU A 13 1.53 -3.86 5.73
N ASP A 14 0.91 -2.71 5.98
CA ASP A 14 1.26 -1.42 5.42
C ASP A 14 1.82 -0.47 6.49
N LEU A 15 2.79 0.35 6.08
CA LEU A 15 3.36 1.43 6.90
C LEU A 15 2.97 2.83 6.41
N HIS A 16 2.19 2.93 5.33
CA HIS A 16 1.69 4.19 4.82
C HIS A 16 0.41 4.63 5.57
N TYR A 17 -0.07 5.85 5.29
CA TYR A 17 -1.30 6.37 5.89
C TYR A 17 -2.56 5.61 5.44
N GLY A 18 -3.62 5.71 6.24
CA GLY A 18 -4.95 5.26 5.85
C GLY A 18 -5.76 6.33 5.13
N TYR A 19 -6.78 5.90 4.38
CA TYR A 19 -7.81 6.72 3.76
C TYR A 19 -9.19 6.36 4.35
N TRP A 20 -9.86 7.33 4.96
CA TRP A 20 -11.19 7.20 5.57
C TRP A 20 -12.22 7.94 4.71
N PRO A 21 -12.97 7.24 3.83
CA PRO A 21 -14.03 7.85 3.04
C PRO A 21 -15.25 8.26 3.91
N ASP A 22 -16.16 9.04 3.33
CA ASP A 22 -17.49 9.33 3.88
C ASP A 22 -17.53 9.94 5.29
N ASN A 23 -16.48 10.68 5.67
CA ASN A 23 -16.29 11.27 7.00
C ASN A 23 -16.16 10.24 8.14
N GLU A 24 -15.75 9.02 7.83
CA GLU A 24 -15.42 8.01 8.83
C GLU A 24 -14.35 8.51 9.81
N LYS A 25 -14.55 8.26 11.10
CA LYS A 25 -13.63 8.76 12.12
C LYS A 25 -12.38 7.87 12.16
N PRO A 26 -11.16 8.46 12.15
CA PRO A 26 -9.94 7.69 12.34
C PRO A 26 -9.91 7.07 13.74
N THR A 27 -9.79 5.75 13.79
CA THR A 27 -9.62 4.98 15.03
C THR A 27 -8.49 3.97 14.83
N VAL A 28 -7.96 3.44 15.93
CA VAL A 28 -6.94 2.38 15.84
C VAL A 28 -7.54 1.11 15.22
N GLN A 29 -8.82 0.84 15.51
CA GLN A 29 -9.55 -0.35 15.06
C GLN A 29 -9.78 -0.38 13.55
N ASN A 30 -9.96 0.78 12.92
CA ASN A 30 -10.18 0.88 11.48
C ASN A 30 -8.92 1.30 10.69
N PHE A 31 -7.75 1.31 11.33
CA PHE A 31 -6.51 1.77 10.69
C PHE A 31 -6.08 0.88 9.52
N ALA A 32 -6.06 -0.44 9.71
CA ALA A 32 -5.72 -1.39 8.64
C ALA A 32 -6.71 -1.30 7.45
N TRP A 33 -8.01 -1.21 7.75
CA TRP A 33 -9.04 -0.98 6.72
C TRP A 33 -8.80 0.31 5.94
N ALA A 34 -8.43 1.39 6.62
CA ALA A 34 -8.13 2.65 5.97
C ALA A 34 -6.88 2.55 5.07
N GLN A 35 -5.85 1.79 5.48
CA GLN A 35 -4.68 1.55 4.63
C GLN A 35 -5.06 0.75 3.36
N GLU A 36 -5.95 -0.23 3.47
CA GLU A 36 -6.49 -0.92 2.30
C GLU A 36 -7.25 0.03 1.36
N ASN A 37 -8.09 0.91 1.90
CA ASN A 37 -8.79 1.92 1.09
C ASN A 37 -7.82 2.88 0.39
N HIS A 38 -6.70 3.22 1.03
CA HIS A 38 -5.67 4.07 0.42
C HIS A 38 -5.04 3.37 -0.80
N SER A 39 -4.65 2.10 -0.65
CA SER A 39 -4.16 1.29 -1.76
C SER A 39 -5.20 1.18 -2.88
N LYS A 40 -6.47 0.92 -2.52
CA LYS A 40 -7.58 0.81 -3.47
C LYS A 40 -7.80 2.10 -4.25
N LEU A 41 -7.75 3.26 -3.60
CA LEU A 41 -7.89 4.56 -4.26
C LEU A 41 -6.83 4.76 -5.34
N ILE A 42 -5.58 4.39 -5.07
CA ILE A 42 -4.50 4.44 -6.07
C ILE A 42 -4.83 3.51 -7.24
N MET A 43 -5.20 2.26 -6.96
CA MET A 43 -5.49 1.25 -7.98
C MET A 43 -6.68 1.62 -8.87
N ASP A 44 -7.74 2.17 -8.28
CA ASP A 44 -8.96 2.60 -8.99
C ASP A 44 -8.70 3.80 -9.92
N ASN A 45 -7.60 4.54 -9.70
CA ASN A 45 -7.20 5.67 -10.53
C ASN A 45 -6.14 5.32 -11.58
N ILE A 46 -5.77 4.04 -11.74
CA ILE A 46 -4.84 3.62 -12.79
C ILE A 46 -5.55 3.76 -14.16
N PRO A 47 -4.95 4.46 -15.14
CA PRO A 47 -5.55 4.62 -16.46
C PRO A 47 -5.81 3.28 -17.15
N VAL A 48 -6.97 3.18 -17.81
CA VAL A 48 -7.32 2.00 -18.60
C VAL A 48 -6.26 1.75 -19.67
N GLY A 49 -5.86 0.48 -19.82
CA GLY A 49 -4.84 0.07 -20.79
C GLY A 49 -3.41 0.07 -20.24
N THR A 50 -3.19 0.55 -19.01
CA THR A 50 -1.89 0.41 -18.33
C THR A 50 -1.49 -1.06 -18.24
N LYS A 51 -0.23 -1.36 -18.61
CA LYS A 51 0.34 -2.70 -18.53
C LYS A 51 1.50 -2.80 -17.56
N ASN A 52 2.33 -1.76 -17.50
CA ASN A 52 3.52 -1.71 -16.66
C ASN A 52 3.47 -0.48 -15.73
N ILE A 53 3.96 -0.64 -14.50
CA ILE A 53 3.97 0.37 -13.46
C ILE A 53 5.36 0.40 -12.81
N LEU A 54 5.88 1.61 -12.61
CA LEU A 54 7.07 1.85 -11.79
C LEU A 54 6.62 2.32 -10.40
N ASP A 55 6.81 1.48 -9.38
CA ASP A 55 6.53 1.79 -7.97
C ASP A 55 7.76 2.47 -7.33
N VAL A 56 7.71 3.81 -7.25
CA VAL A 56 8.79 4.64 -6.71
C VAL A 56 8.64 4.81 -5.21
N GLY A 57 9.56 4.20 -4.45
CA GLY A 57 9.49 4.19 -3.00
C GLY A 57 8.57 3.10 -2.46
N SER A 58 8.66 1.88 -3.04
CA SER A 58 7.74 0.75 -2.80
C SER A 58 7.67 0.24 -1.35
N GLY A 59 8.55 0.72 -0.45
CA GLY A 59 8.49 0.42 0.97
C GLY A 59 8.62 -1.07 1.28
N SER A 60 7.62 -1.66 1.95
CA SER A 60 7.57 -3.10 2.23
C SER A 60 7.12 -3.95 1.02
N GLY A 61 6.76 -3.33 -0.10
CA GLY A 61 6.34 -3.99 -1.33
C GLY A 61 4.88 -4.45 -1.36
N ASN A 62 4.06 -4.13 -0.36
CA ASN A 62 2.68 -4.62 -0.30
C ASN A 62 1.80 -4.05 -1.43
N LEU A 63 1.93 -2.75 -1.75
CA LEU A 63 1.23 -2.15 -2.90
C LEU A 63 1.69 -2.78 -4.22
N ALA A 64 3.01 -2.93 -4.42
CA ALA A 64 3.57 -3.60 -5.58
C ALA A 64 3.02 -5.03 -5.75
N LEU A 65 2.86 -5.78 -4.65
CA LEU A 65 2.25 -7.11 -4.67
C LEU A 65 0.78 -7.06 -5.09
N LYS A 66 -0.02 -6.11 -4.57
CA LYS A 66 -1.42 -5.92 -4.98
C LYS A 66 -1.52 -5.58 -6.47
N LEU A 67 -0.63 -4.73 -6.99
CA LEU A 67 -0.56 -4.39 -8.40
C LEU A 67 -0.16 -5.59 -9.27
N SER A 68 0.83 -6.37 -8.85
CA SER A 68 1.26 -7.59 -9.55
C SER A 68 0.14 -8.64 -9.60
N ASN A 69 -0.57 -8.85 -8.47
CA ASN A 69 -1.73 -9.75 -8.41
C ASN A 69 -2.90 -9.28 -9.29
N ALA A 70 -3.00 -7.98 -9.56
CA ALA A 70 -3.98 -7.41 -10.50
C ALA A 70 -3.56 -7.55 -11.98
N GLY A 71 -2.38 -8.12 -12.26
CA GLY A 71 -1.91 -8.43 -13.61
C GLY A 71 -1.04 -7.35 -14.26
N TYR A 72 -0.58 -6.36 -13.49
CA TYR A 72 0.38 -5.37 -13.99
C TYR A 72 1.81 -5.93 -13.94
N GLY A 73 2.65 -5.56 -14.91
CA GLY A 73 4.10 -5.64 -14.75
C GLY A 73 4.54 -4.53 -13.79
N VAL A 74 5.21 -4.89 -12.70
CA VAL A 74 5.58 -3.91 -11.66
C VAL A 74 7.08 -3.94 -11.42
N ASP A 75 7.72 -2.79 -11.65
CA ASP A 75 9.11 -2.55 -11.28
C ASP A 75 9.15 -1.69 -10.01
N CYS A 76 9.90 -2.12 -9.00
CA CYS A 76 10.05 -1.39 -7.76
C CYS A 76 11.39 -0.65 -7.74
N VAL A 77 11.40 0.61 -7.33
CA VAL A 77 12.63 1.35 -7.05
C VAL A 77 12.61 1.92 -5.65
N ILE A 78 13.75 1.79 -4.97
CA ILE A 78 13.88 2.21 -3.58
C ILE A 78 15.30 2.74 -3.35
N PRO A 79 15.45 3.89 -2.68
CA PRO A 79 16.76 4.52 -2.47
C PRO A 79 17.65 3.77 -1.45
N SER A 80 17.15 2.71 -0.81
CA SER A 80 17.85 1.98 0.25
C SER A 80 18.13 0.53 -0.15
N LYS A 81 19.41 0.15 -0.23
CA LYS A 81 19.82 -1.25 -0.42
C LYS A 81 19.32 -2.21 0.66
N TYR A 82 19.01 -1.71 1.86
CA TYR A 82 18.52 -2.54 2.97
C TYR A 82 17.04 -2.90 2.86
N LEU A 83 16.32 -2.24 1.97
CA LEU A 83 14.88 -2.39 1.76
C LEU A 83 14.55 -2.80 0.32
N ALA A 84 15.57 -2.89 -0.54
CA ALA A 84 15.49 -3.37 -1.92
C ALA A 84 15.59 -4.90 -1.97
#